data_AF-A0A5B9QD60-F1
#
_entry.id   AF-A0A5B9QD60-F1
#
_cell.length_a   1.000
_cell.length_b   1.000
_cell.length_c   1.000
_cell.angle_alpha   90.00
_cell.angle_beta   90.00
_cell.angle_gamma   90.00
#
_symmetry.space_group_name_H-M   'P 1'
#
loop_
_entity.id
_entity.type
_entity.pdbx_description
1 polymer ?
#
loop_
_entity_poly.entity_id
_entity_poly.type
_entity_poly.pdbx_seq_one_letter_code
_entity_poly.pdbx_strand_id
1 'polypeptide(L)'
;MSLATAQLADLRPCRAPAVAWIGCVVCLLVTPLNALTVDVRLMCELTGGCEAGDFFYDHPQALDTLRFATKAFEPFTDNLLAISSSPTWTASFTNPDSGALGYLVADQSIPADTFVIYAGGYDMAGNQVGAAGPGTANIPLDRGQGMVTGVTAIDFASWGGSIAFDTHGNGVPRNWHFGISTLPAPGELDFLTIAYHELAHAFGFGTAASFDNLNSGGQFQGAASVNLTGSTVALATDGHHWATGTTSPPYDVPPLSALTPSLVLGRRRLLTPLDYAALADLGWEVPTKLINLHGDIDADGDVDGRDFLSWQRMQGNTGIGLLGEADGSLEVDDYDLWLWQTSFGSQISLTEPFSAVPEPAAFLSGWFGALMLLGSRSTSYRPRRSL
;
A
#
# COMPACT_ATOMS: atom_id res chain seq x y z
N MET A 1 -34.58 -44.25 -30.12
CA MET A 1 -34.75 -43.56 -28.81
C MET A 1 -34.17 -44.53 -27.77
N SER A 2 -33.08 -44.29 -27.06
CA SER A 2 -32.48 -43.06 -26.55
C SER A 2 -30.94 -43.16 -26.54
N LEU A 3 -30.28 -42.01 -26.59
CA LEU A 3 -28.83 -41.79 -26.54
C LEU A 3 -28.37 -41.43 -25.12
N ALA A 4 -27.09 -41.73 -24.85
CA ALA A 4 -26.13 -41.14 -23.88
C ALA A 4 -26.42 -41.35 -22.38
N THR A 5 -25.45 -41.74 -21.53
CA THR A 5 -24.11 -41.16 -21.34
C THR A 5 -23.12 -42.20 -20.78
N ALA A 6 -21.85 -42.13 -21.20
CA ALA A 6 -20.76 -42.97 -20.73
C ALA A 6 -19.98 -42.27 -19.59
N GLN A 7 -19.68 -43.00 -18.51
CA GLN A 7 -18.73 -42.60 -17.47
C GLN A 7 -17.32 -43.09 -17.85
N LEU A 8 -16.34 -42.18 -17.72
CA LEU A 8 -14.91 -42.44 -17.93
C LEU A 8 -14.36 -43.42 -16.89
N ALA A 9 -13.52 -44.34 -17.37
CA ALA A 9 -12.70 -45.24 -16.59
C ALA A 9 -11.29 -44.65 -16.36
N ASP A 10 -10.89 -44.62 -15.09
CA ASP A 10 -9.64 -45.13 -14.52
C ASP A 10 -8.34 -44.97 -15.34
N LEU A 11 -7.53 -43.95 -15.00
CA LEU A 11 -6.12 -43.87 -15.36
C LEU A 11 -5.26 -43.87 -14.09
N ARG A 12 -4.50 -44.95 -13.92
CA ARG A 12 -3.55 -45.18 -12.83
C ARG A 12 -2.30 -44.29 -12.96
N PRO A 13 -1.69 -43.85 -11.84
CA PRO A 13 -0.42 -43.13 -11.86
C PRO A 13 0.78 -44.07 -12.06
N CYS A 14 1.74 -43.61 -12.85
CA CYS A 14 3.06 -44.23 -13.01
C CYS A 14 3.85 -44.14 -11.69
N ARG A 15 4.45 -45.27 -11.30
CA ARG A 15 5.31 -45.44 -10.12
C ARG A 15 6.63 -44.67 -10.28
N ALA A 16 6.99 -43.87 -9.28
CA ALA A 16 8.39 -43.51 -8.99
C ALA A 16 8.88 -44.38 -7.81
N PRO A 17 10.16 -44.83 -7.78
CA PRO A 17 10.68 -45.65 -6.70
C PRO A 17 10.92 -44.79 -5.45
N ALA A 18 10.53 -45.34 -4.30
CA ALA A 18 10.72 -44.75 -2.99
C ALA A 18 12.20 -44.64 -2.61
N VAL A 19 12.65 -43.42 -2.34
CA VAL A 19 13.80 -43.15 -1.45
C VAL A 19 13.27 -42.24 -0.37
N ALA A 20 13.16 -42.78 0.84
CA ALA A 20 12.77 -42.04 2.02
C ALA A 20 13.88 -41.04 2.38
N TRP A 21 13.62 -39.76 2.11
CA TRP A 21 14.29 -38.65 2.79
C TRP A 21 13.27 -38.05 3.74
N ILE A 22 13.45 -38.30 5.03
CA ILE A 22 12.89 -37.43 6.07
C ILE A 22 13.73 -36.15 5.99
N GLY A 23 13.37 -35.29 5.03
CA GLY A 23 13.83 -33.91 4.97
C GLY A 23 12.84 -33.09 5.76
N CYS A 24 13.19 -32.76 7.01
CA CYS A 24 12.60 -31.62 7.68
C CYS A 24 12.93 -30.40 6.80
N VAL A 25 11.97 -29.96 5.97
CA VAL A 25 12.06 -28.66 5.32
C VAL A 25 11.87 -27.65 6.44
N VAL A 26 12.96 -27.32 7.10
CA VAL A 26 13.09 -26.00 7.70
C VAL A 26 12.99 -25.06 6.50
N CYS A 27 11.81 -24.49 6.31
CA CYS A 27 11.68 -23.29 5.52
C CYS A 27 12.49 -22.25 6.29
N LEU A 28 13.78 -22.10 5.94
CA LEU A 28 14.52 -20.92 6.32
C LEU A 28 13.80 -19.79 5.58
N LEU A 29 12.90 -19.11 6.29
CA LEU A 29 12.51 -17.76 5.95
C LEU A 29 13.81 -16.97 5.96
N VAL A 30 14.37 -16.73 4.77
CA VAL A 30 15.43 -15.75 4.61
C VAL A 30 14.71 -14.42 4.70
N THR A 31 14.44 -13.94 5.92
CA THR A 31 14.03 -12.56 6.10
C THR A 31 15.10 -11.70 5.41
N PRO A 32 14.74 -10.80 4.50
CA PRO A 32 15.70 -9.88 3.93
C PRO A 32 16.40 -9.18 5.09
N LEU A 33 17.71 -8.98 4.99
CA LEU A 33 18.54 -8.55 6.12
C LEU A 33 18.14 -7.17 6.71
N ASN A 34 17.16 -6.47 6.13
CA ASN A 34 16.77 -5.10 6.47
C ASN A 34 15.26 -4.84 6.24
N ALA A 35 14.37 -5.80 6.51
CA ALA A 35 12.91 -5.58 6.37
C ALA A 35 12.23 -5.77 7.73
N LEU A 36 11.28 -4.90 8.05
CA LEU A 36 10.51 -4.97 9.28
C LEU A 36 9.65 -6.25 9.31
N THR A 37 9.59 -6.92 10.45
CA THR A 37 8.64 -8.00 10.73
C THR A 37 7.48 -7.47 11.55
N VAL A 38 6.24 -7.62 11.08
CA VAL A 38 5.05 -7.32 11.89
C VAL A 38 4.51 -8.61 12.50
N ASP A 39 4.70 -8.76 13.81
CA ASP A 39 4.31 -9.95 14.56
C ASP A 39 2.88 -9.79 15.12
N VAL A 40 1.90 -10.36 14.42
CA VAL A 40 0.50 -10.37 14.82
C VAL A 40 0.24 -11.47 15.85
N ARG A 41 -0.13 -11.06 17.07
CA ARG A 41 -0.48 -11.93 18.20
C ARG A 41 -1.95 -11.77 18.54
N LEU A 42 -2.67 -12.87 18.74
CA LEU A 42 -4.06 -12.77 19.17
C LEU A 42 -4.12 -12.49 20.68
N MET A 43 -4.93 -11.54 21.08
CA MET A 43 -5.08 -11.17 22.48
C MET A 43 -5.67 -12.31 23.32
N CYS A 44 -6.64 -13.05 22.77
CA CYS A 44 -7.21 -14.22 23.41
C CYS A 44 -6.18 -15.31 23.75
N GLU A 45 -5.09 -15.47 22.97
CA GLU A 45 -4.02 -16.42 23.29
C GLU A 45 -3.24 -16.02 24.55
N LEU A 46 -3.16 -14.71 24.84
CA LEU A 46 -2.50 -14.20 26.02
C LEU A 46 -3.35 -14.33 27.29
N THR A 47 -4.67 -14.32 27.16
CA THR A 47 -5.63 -14.29 28.29
C THR A 47 -6.18 -15.67 28.68
N GLY A 48 -5.86 -16.74 27.93
CA GLY A 48 -6.27 -18.10 28.29
C GLY A 48 -6.55 -19.04 27.12
N GLY A 49 -6.42 -18.57 25.88
CA GLY A 49 -6.75 -19.29 24.65
C GLY A 49 -7.96 -18.68 23.95
N CYS A 50 -8.04 -18.85 22.64
CA CYS A 50 -9.16 -18.33 21.84
C CYS A 50 -10.34 -19.31 21.79
N GLU A 51 -11.54 -18.78 21.96
CA GLU A 51 -12.80 -19.53 22.01
C GLU A 51 -13.92 -18.84 21.21
N ALA A 52 -15.06 -19.54 21.09
CA ALA A 52 -16.22 -19.01 20.36
C ALA A 52 -16.71 -17.70 20.99
N GLY A 53 -16.92 -16.68 20.17
CA GLY A 53 -17.18 -15.30 20.60
C GLY A 53 -15.96 -14.38 20.45
N ASP A 54 -14.74 -14.92 20.38
CA ASP A 54 -13.56 -14.12 20.03
C ASP A 54 -13.55 -13.83 18.53
N PHE A 55 -13.31 -12.57 18.15
CA PHE A 55 -13.44 -12.12 16.76
C PHE A 55 -12.65 -12.96 15.75
N PHE A 56 -11.36 -13.22 16.02
CA PHE A 56 -10.51 -13.99 15.12
C PHE A 56 -10.74 -15.51 15.19
N TYR A 57 -11.35 -16.00 16.27
CA TYR A 57 -11.78 -17.39 16.35
C TYR A 57 -13.02 -17.62 15.48
N ASP A 58 -14.00 -16.72 15.56
CA ASP A 58 -15.25 -16.79 14.79
C ASP A 58 -15.04 -16.40 13.31
N HIS A 59 -13.99 -15.62 13.02
CA HIS A 59 -13.62 -15.16 11.68
C HIS A 59 -12.17 -15.49 11.33
N PRO A 60 -11.81 -16.76 11.11
CA PRO A 60 -10.41 -17.13 10.82
C PRO A 60 -9.85 -16.45 9.56
N GLN A 61 -10.70 -16.14 8.56
CA GLN A 61 -10.26 -15.40 7.37
C GLN A 61 -9.78 -13.97 7.70
N ALA A 62 -10.29 -13.35 8.77
CA ALA A 62 -9.88 -12.03 9.19
C ALA A 62 -8.39 -12.02 9.61
N LEU A 63 -7.90 -13.10 10.21
CA LEU A 63 -6.49 -13.22 10.59
C LEU A 63 -5.59 -13.29 9.37
N ASP A 64 -5.97 -14.06 8.36
CA ASP A 64 -5.24 -14.14 7.09
C ASP A 64 -5.20 -12.77 6.40
N THR A 65 -6.32 -12.04 6.40
CA THR A 65 -6.40 -10.70 5.80
C THR A 65 -5.64 -9.64 6.60
N LEU A 66 -5.61 -9.75 7.93
CA LEU A 66 -4.78 -8.86 8.77
C LEU A 66 -3.29 -9.10 8.51
N ARG A 67 -2.85 -10.36 8.46
CA ARG A 67 -1.47 -10.72 8.11
C ARG A 67 -1.11 -10.33 6.68
N PHE A 68 -2.08 -10.35 5.77
CA PHE A 68 -1.86 -9.79 4.44
C PHE A 68 -1.70 -8.27 4.50
N ALA A 69 -2.49 -7.57 5.31
CA ALA A 69 -2.38 -6.12 5.46
C ALA A 69 -1.03 -5.68 6.07
N THR A 70 -0.37 -6.51 6.88
CA THR A 70 0.96 -6.16 7.43
C THR A 70 2.03 -6.06 6.35
N LYS A 71 1.86 -6.75 5.22
CA LYS A 71 2.78 -6.68 4.07
C LYS A 71 2.95 -5.29 3.49
N ALA A 72 2.03 -4.35 3.76
CA ALA A 72 2.23 -2.94 3.40
C ALA A 72 3.33 -2.23 4.19
N PHE A 73 3.70 -2.75 5.36
CA PHE A 73 4.64 -2.11 6.29
C PHE A 73 5.96 -2.89 6.43
N GLU A 74 5.95 -4.18 6.13
CA GLU A 74 7.13 -5.04 6.15
C GLU A 74 8.28 -4.59 5.21
N PRO A 75 8.03 -3.90 4.07
CA PRO A 75 9.10 -3.35 3.24
C PRO A 75 9.93 -2.22 3.88
N PHE A 76 9.52 -1.69 5.05
CA PHE A 76 10.25 -0.61 5.70
C PHE A 76 11.63 -1.09 6.12
N THR A 77 12.65 -0.28 5.82
CA THR A 77 14.07 -0.68 5.94
C THR A 77 14.75 -0.19 7.22
N ASP A 78 13.95 0.19 8.21
CA ASP A 78 14.39 0.58 9.54
C ASP A 78 15.22 -0.51 10.21
N ASN A 79 16.16 -0.06 11.06
CA ASN A 79 17.00 -0.91 11.89
C ASN A 79 16.63 -0.75 13.37
N LEU A 80 15.59 -1.44 13.81
CA LEU A 80 15.07 -1.35 15.17
C LEU A 80 15.86 -2.27 16.08
N LEU A 81 16.49 -1.71 17.12
CA LEU A 81 17.13 -2.51 18.16
C LEU A 81 16.13 -3.44 18.85
N ALA A 82 16.60 -4.65 19.16
CA ALA A 82 15.84 -5.61 19.95
C ALA A 82 15.56 -5.09 21.37
N ILE A 83 14.42 -5.48 21.94
CA ILE A 83 14.09 -5.27 23.36
C ILE A 83 14.20 -6.61 24.07
N SER A 84 15.15 -6.72 25.00
CA SER A 84 15.31 -7.91 25.82
C SER A 84 14.26 -7.99 26.92
N SER A 85 13.90 -9.20 27.33
CA SER A 85 13.10 -9.43 28.55
C SER A 85 13.85 -9.13 29.86
N SER A 86 15.16 -8.84 29.78
CA SER A 86 16.00 -8.49 30.93
C SER A 86 16.91 -7.28 30.60
N PRO A 87 16.98 -6.23 31.44
CA PRO A 87 16.21 -6.04 32.69
C PRO A 87 14.70 -5.95 32.43
N THR A 88 13.90 -6.12 33.48
CA THR A 88 12.43 -6.20 33.37
C THR A 88 11.84 -4.91 32.81
N TRP A 89 10.81 -5.04 31.99
CA TRP A 89 10.04 -3.93 31.44
C TRP A 89 8.57 -4.32 31.28
N THR A 90 7.73 -3.35 30.98
CA THR A 90 6.29 -3.53 30.87
C THR A 90 5.77 -2.73 29.69
N ALA A 91 5.17 -3.45 28.74
CA ALA A 91 4.35 -2.89 27.68
C ALA A 91 2.98 -2.50 28.25
N SER A 92 2.45 -1.36 27.81
CA SER A 92 1.10 -0.90 28.14
C SER A 92 0.36 -0.49 26.87
N PHE A 93 -0.82 -1.06 26.63
CA PHE A 93 -1.63 -0.78 25.43
C PHE A 93 -3.13 -0.92 25.72
N THR A 94 -3.98 -0.61 24.74
CA THR A 94 -5.43 -0.80 24.85
C THR A 94 -5.76 -2.27 24.61
N ASN A 95 -6.48 -2.91 25.52
CA ASN A 95 -6.90 -4.31 25.34
C ASN A 95 -7.83 -4.41 24.12
N PRO A 96 -7.43 -5.11 23.04
CA PRO A 96 -8.19 -5.14 21.81
C PRO A 96 -9.43 -6.04 21.84
N ASP A 97 -9.65 -6.82 22.92
CA ASP A 97 -10.86 -7.63 23.13
C ASP A 97 -11.91 -6.90 23.98
N SER A 98 -11.62 -5.69 24.47
CA SER A 98 -12.55 -4.96 25.36
C SER A 98 -12.51 -3.44 25.25
N GLY A 99 -11.52 -2.87 24.58
CA GLY A 99 -11.27 -1.42 24.56
C GLY A 99 -10.73 -0.87 25.89
N ALA A 100 -10.45 -1.73 26.88
CA ALA A 100 -9.94 -1.29 28.18
C ALA A 100 -8.52 -0.74 28.06
N LEU A 101 -8.30 0.49 28.52
CA LEU A 101 -6.98 1.14 28.49
C LEU A 101 -6.03 0.53 29.53
N GLY A 102 -4.73 0.54 29.22
CA GLY A 102 -3.67 0.23 30.20
C GLY A 102 -3.50 -1.25 30.50
N TYR A 103 -3.76 -2.12 29.53
CA TYR A 103 -3.42 -3.54 29.64
C TYR A 103 -1.91 -3.71 29.66
N LEU A 104 -1.41 -4.48 30.63
CA LEU A 104 0.02 -4.60 30.91
C LEU A 104 0.55 -5.98 30.54
N VAL A 105 1.67 -6.01 29.81
CA VAL A 105 2.41 -7.24 29.51
C VAL A 105 3.87 -7.06 29.93
N ALA A 106 4.32 -7.91 30.85
CA ALA A 106 5.68 -7.83 31.38
C ALA A 106 6.67 -8.65 30.57
N ASP A 107 7.92 -8.19 30.57
CA ASP A 107 9.14 -8.93 30.23
C ASP A 107 9.09 -9.68 28.90
N GLN A 108 8.48 -9.05 27.90
CA GLN A 108 8.47 -9.58 26.54
C GLN A 108 9.88 -9.47 25.93
N SER A 109 10.25 -10.46 25.12
CA SER A 109 11.37 -10.31 24.21
C SER A 109 10.81 -9.86 22.86
N ILE A 110 11.28 -8.71 22.37
CA ILE A 110 10.98 -8.21 21.03
C ILE A 110 12.28 -8.32 20.23
N PRO A 111 12.33 -9.15 19.17
CA PRO A 111 13.51 -9.21 18.31
C PRO A 111 13.83 -7.85 17.67
N ALA A 112 15.02 -7.74 17.10
CA ALA A 112 15.34 -6.61 16.24
C ALA A 112 14.36 -6.57 15.05
N ASP A 113 14.14 -5.38 14.50
CA ASP A 113 13.34 -5.19 13.28
C ASP A 113 11.95 -5.83 13.39
N THR A 114 11.36 -5.81 14.59
CA THR A 114 10.04 -6.40 14.86
C THR A 114 9.10 -5.37 15.46
N PHE A 115 7.89 -5.31 14.93
CA PHE A 115 6.76 -4.54 15.43
C PHE A 115 5.65 -5.49 15.86
N VAL A 116 5.33 -5.55 17.15
CA VAL A 116 4.29 -6.48 17.66
C VAL A 116 2.91 -5.84 17.62
N ILE A 117 1.91 -6.54 17.10
CA ILE A 117 0.51 -6.11 17.12
C ILE A 117 -0.32 -7.14 17.88
N TYR A 118 -0.89 -6.72 19.01
CA TYR A 118 -1.92 -7.51 19.69
C TYR A 118 -3.28 -7.25 19.02
N ALA A 119 -3.87 -8.29 18.44
CA ALA A 119 -5.10 -8.22 17.67
C ALA A 119 -6.28 -8.83 18.44
N GLY A 120 -7.43 -8.16 18.36
CA GLY A 120 -8.68 -8.60 18.99
C GLY A 120 -9.92 -8.00 18.33
N GLY A 121 -11.07 -8.17 18.97
CA GLY A 121 -12.28 -7.48 18.58
C GLY A 121 -13.31 -7.40 19.70
N TYR A 122 -14.11 -6.33 19.69
CA TYR A 122 -15.17 -6.09 20.67
C TYR A 122 -16.30 -5.25 20.08
N ASP A 123 -17.41 -5.08 20.81
CA ASP A 123 -18.52 -4.19 20.42
C ASP A 123 -18.14 -2.73 20.70
N MET A 124 -17.82 -1.98 19.64
CA MET A 124 -17.35 -0.61 19.73
C MET A 124 -18.52 0.38 19.79
N ALA A 125 -18.36 1.43 20.59
CA ALA A 125 -19.37 2.47 20.71
C ALA A 125 -19.48 3.32 19.43
N GLY A 126 -20.70 3.70 19.07
CA GLY A 126 -20.95 4.67 18.01
C GLY A 126 -20.74 4.09 16.60
N ASN A 127 -20.00 4.80 15.76
CA ASN A 127 -19.75 4.45 14.37
C ASN A 127 -18.33 3.92 14.10
N GLN A 128 -17.53 3.73 15.15
CA GLN A 128 -16.20 3.17 15.03
C GLN A 128 -16.29 1.71 14.53
N VAL A 129 -15.36 1.33 13.65
CA VAL A 129 -15.31 -0.01 13.03
C VAL A 129 -13.97 -0.69 13.24
N GLY A 130 -12.97 0.08 13.65
CA GLY A 130 -11.62 -0.36 13.98
C GLY A 130 -10.98 0.63 14.95
N ALA A 131 -9.98 0.16 15.68
CA ALA A 131 -9.18 0.99 16.55
C ALA A 131 -7.78 0.41 16.67
N ALA A 132 -6.76 1.20 16.39
CA ALA A 132 -5.39 0.82 16.66
C ALA A 132 -4.55 2.00 17.14
N GLY A 133 -3.42 1.66 17.74
CA GLY A 133 -2.44 2.65 18.16
C GLY A 133 -1.23 1.98 18.78
N PRO A 134 -0.13 2.73 18.91
CA PRO A 134 1.05 2.23 19.58
C PRO A 134 0.80 2.00 21.06
N GLY A 135 1.52 1.01 21.58
CA GLY A 135 1.69 0.85 23.00
C GLY A 135 2.75 1.79 23.54
N THR A 136 2.79 1.90 24.87
CA THR A 136 3.84 2.58 25.63
C THR A 136 4.67 1.55 26.37
N ALA A 137 5.84 1.97 26.87
CA ALA A 137 6.66 1.13 27.72
C ALA A 137 7.26 1.96 28.86
N ASN A 138 7.62 1.29 29.95
CA ASN A 138 8.38 1.88 31.06
C ASN A 138 9.90 1.86 30.82
N ILE A 139 10.32 1.87 29.54
CA ILE A 139 11.68 2.01 29.06
C ILE A 139 11.71 3.02 27.91
N PRO A 140 12.84 3.67 27.61
CA PRO A 140 13.00 4.44 26.37
C PRO A 140 12.72 3.56 25.14
N LEU A 141 11.97 4.10 24.18
CA LEU A 141 11.56 3.42 22.94
C LEU A 141 12.18 4.07 21.70
N ASP A 142 13.37 4.66 21.81
CA ASP A 142 14.08 5.13 20.61
C ASP A 142 14.55 3.94 19.77
N ARG A 143 14.82 2.77 20.37
CA ARG A 143 15.21 1.52 19.67
C ARG A 143 16.33 1.74 18.63
N GLY A 144 17.26 2.65 18.91
CA GLY A 144 18.36 2.99 18.00
C GLY A 144 18.00 3.96 16.87
N GLN A 145 16.74 4.38 16.82
CA GLN A 145 16.24 5.43 15.95
C GLN A 145 16.47 6.81 16.57
N GLY A 146 16.09 7.86 15.83
CA GLY A 146 16.23 9.25 16.20
C GLY A 146 15.38 9.67 17.41
N MET A 147 15.02 10.95 17.47
CA MET A 147 14.20 11.45 18.57
C MET A 147 12.74 11.02 18.38
N VAL A 148 12.23 10.16 19.27
CA VAL A 148 10.86 9.60 19.17
C VAL A 148 9.80 10.24 20.08
N THR A 149 10.19 11.13 21.01
CA THR A 149 9.24 11.76 21.95
C THR A 149 9.42 13.27 22.05
N GLY A 150 8.33 13.96 22.42
CA GLY A 150 8.33 15.38 22.71
C GLY A 150 8.35 16.27 21.46
N VAL A 151 8.51 17.58 21.69
CA VAL A 151 8.39 18.64 20.66
C VAL A 151 9.50 18.66 19.60
N THR A 152 10.52 17.82 19.77
CA THR A 152 11.60 17.63 18.80
C THR A 152 11.61 16.23 18.20
N ALA A 153 10.55 15.44 18.43
CA ALA A 153 10.42 14.14 17.81
C ALA A 153 10.36 14.30 16.28
N ILE A 154 11.17 13.51 15.60
CA ILE A 154 11.25 13.42 14.14
C ILE A 154 11.22 11.95 13.69
N ASP A 155 11.02 11.05 14.64
CA ASP A 155 11.14 9.62 14.46
C ASP A 155 10.04 8.89 15.24
N PHE A 156 9.84 7.60 14.94
CA PHE A 156 8.88 6.75 15.61
C PHE A 156 9.35 5.29 15.63
N ALA A 157 9.60 4.76 16.83
CA ALA A 157 10.23 3.44 16.98
C ALA A 157 9.58 2.62 18.11
N SER A 158 8.25 2.52 18.11
CA SER A 158 7.53 1.75 19.12
C SER A 158 7.97 0.27 19.16
N TRP A 159 7.75 -0.40 20.30
CA TRP A 159 7.85 -1.86 20.39
C TRP A 159 6.72 -2.56 19.60
N GLY A 160 5.61 -1.84 19.40
CA GLY A 160 4.37 -2.41 18.92
C GLY A 160 3.15 -1.66 19.43
N GLY A 161 2.00 -2.35 19.45
CA GLY A 161 0.75 -1.82 19.94
C GLY A 161 -0.38 -2.83 19.85
N SER A 162 -1.59 -2.33 19.65
CA SER A 162 -2.80 -3.14 19.54
C SER A 162 -3.69 -2.70 18.40
N ILE A 163 -4.46 -3.63 17.85
CA ILE A 163 -5.50 -3.41 16.85
C ILE A 163 -6.76 -4.16 17.25
N ALA A 164 -7.90 -3.49 17.17
CA ALA A 164 -9.20 -4.07 17.44
C ALA A 164 -10.14 -3.81 16.27
N PHE A 165 -11.03 -4.78 16.00
CA PHE A 165 -12.08 -4.65 15.01
C PHE A 165 -13.44 -4.76 15.67
N ASP A 166 -14.38 -3.97 15.14
CA ASP A 166 -15.71 -3.94 15.71
C ASP A 166 -16.53 -5.19 15.36
N THR A 167 -17.18 -5.74 16.38
CA THR A 167 -18.04 -6.91 16.25
C THR A 167 -19.47 -6.54 15.91
N HIS A 168 -19.98 -5.36 16.34
CA HIS A 168 -21.40 -5.00 16.21
C HIS A 168 -21.64 -3.52 15.85
N GLY A 169 -22.55 -3.28 14.92
CA GLY A 169 -23.06 -1.95 14.58
C GLY A 169 -24.49 -1.79 15.03
N ASN A 170 -24.72 -0.98 16.07
CA ASN A 170 -26.06 -0.79 16.67
C ASN A 170 -26.72 -2.12 17.10
N GLY A 171 -25.93 -3.00 17.74
CA GLY A 171 -26.39 -4.29 18.25
C GLY A 171 -26.60 -5.39 17.20
N VAL A 172 -26.16 -5.17 15.95
CA VAL A 172 -26.20 -6.17 14.88
C VAL A 172 -24.76 -6.53 14.49
N PRO A 173 -24.42 -7.83 14.31
CA PRO A 173 -23.10 -8.22 13.85
C PRO A 173 -22.69 -7.47 12.59
N ARG A 174 -21.43 -7.05 12.53
CA ARG A 174 -20.89 -6.32 11.38
C ARG A 174 -20.87 -7.22 10.13
N ASN A 175 -21.30 -6.65 9.01
CA ASN A 175 -21.30 -7.31 7.71
C ASN A 175 -19.91 -7.18 7.06
N TRP A 176 -18.94 -7.92 7.58
CA TRP A 176 -17.55 -7.88 7.14
C TRP A 176 -17.33 -8.63 5.82
N HIS A 177 -16.53 -8.02 4.95
CA HIS A 177 -15.91 -8.67 3.81
C HIS A 177 -14.42 -8.89 4.11
N PHE A 178 -14.00 -10.15 4.17
CA PHE A 178 -12.62 -10.53 4.49
C PHE A 178 -11.77 -10.85 3.25
N GLY A 179 -12.35 -11.03 2.07
CA GLY A 179 -11.62 -11.57 0.91
C GLY A 179 -10.55 -10.62 0.37
N ILE A 180 -9.30 -11.06 0.26
CA ILE A 180 -8.17 -10.26 -0.27
C ILE A 180 -8.30 -10.04 -1.78
N SER A 181 -8.67 -11.07 -2.55
CA SER A 181 -8.75 -11.02 -4.02
C SER A 181 -10.16 -10.76 -4.57
N THR A 182 -11.17 -10.71 -3.70
CA THR A 182 -12.55 -10.36 -4.05
C THR A 182 -12.87 -8.97 -3.51
N LEU A 183 -13.69 -8.20 -4.23
CA LEU A 183 -14.14 -6.90 -3.78
C LEU A 183 -15.39 -7.03 -2.91
N PRO A 184 -15.57 -6.16 -1.91
CA PRO A 184 -16.77 -6.12 -1.08
C PRO A 184 -18.01 -5.78 -1.92
N ALA A 185 -19.14 -6.40 -1.61
CA ALA A 185 -20.44 -6.08 -2.17
C ALA A 185 -21.03 -4.80 -1.55
N PRO A 186 -22.01 -4.15 -2.21
CA PRO A 186 -22.70 -2.99 -1.64
C PRO A 186 -23.25 -3.27 -0.23
N GLY A 187 -22.85 -2.44 0.74
CA GLY A 187 -23.28 -2.58 2.15
C GLY A 187 -22.35 -3.41 3.04
N GLU A 188 -21.29 -4.00 2.49
CA GLU A 188 -20.24 -4.68 3.29
C GLU A 188 -19.18 -3.69 3.78
N LEU A 189 -18.60 -4.00 4.94
CA LEU A 189 -17.39 -3.38 5.47
C LEU A 189 -16.16 -4.12 4.95
N ASP A 190 -15.28 -3.45 4.22
CA ASP A 190 -14.05 -4.07 3.74
C ASP A 190 -13.02 -4.15 4.88
N PHE A 191 -12.77 -5.35 5.37
CA PHE A 191 -11.84 -5.57 6.47
C PHE A 191 -10.41 -5.15 6.09
N LEU A 192 -9.98 -5.43 4.87
CA LEU A 192 -8.63 -5.08 4.39
C LEU A 192 -8.40 -3.56 4.42
N THR A 193 -9.38 -2.77 3.95
CA THR A 193 -9.34 -1.30 4.03
C THR A 193 -9.14 -0.81 5.46
N ILE A 194 -9.89 -1.35 6.40
CA ILE A 194 -9.85 -0.92 7.81
C ILE A 194 -8.55 -1.41 8.46
N ALA A 195 -8.09 -2.62 8.17
CA ALA A 195 -6.81 -3.12 8.67
C ALA A 195 -5.64 -2.22 8.24
N TYR A 196 -5.58 -1.81 6.97
CA TYR A 196 -4.57 -0.85 6.51
C TYR A 196 -4.64 0.49 7.24
N HIS A 197 -5.85 1.04 7.40
CA HIS A 197 -6.07 2.30 8.09
C HIS A 197 -5.60 2.25 9.54
N GLU A 198 -6.04 1.24 10.28
CA GLU A 198 -5.71 1.07 11.69
C GLU A 198 -4.22 0.72 11.88
N LEU A 199 -3.62 -0.11 11.01
CA LEU A 199 -2.18 -0.36 11.07
C LEU A 199 -1.37 0.94 10.90
N ALA A 200 -1.78 1.87 10.04
CA ALA A 200 -1.09 3.16 9.93
C ALA A 200 -1.13 3.96 11.25
N HIS A 201 -2.25 3.91 11.99
CA HIS A 201 -2.32 4.49 13.33
C HIS A 201 -1.39 3.80 14.32
N ALA A 202 -1.28 2.47 14.27
CA ALA A 202 -0.30 1.73 15.09
C ALA A 202 1.14 2.15 14.76
N PHE A 203 1.41 2.45 13.49
CA PHE A 203 2.70 2.93 12.96
C PHE A 203 2.93 4.43 13.15
N GLY A 204 2.10 5.13 13.92
CA GLY A 204 2.36 6.51 14.32
C GLY A 204 1.57 7.57 13.58
N PHE A 205 0.87 7.23 12.49
CA PHE A 205 0.05 8.20 11.78
C PHE A 205 -1.06 8.73 12.69
N GLY A 206 -1.12 10.04 12.91
CA GLY A 206 -2.06 10.64 13.85
C GLY A 206 -1.83 10.29 15.32
N THR A 207 -0.82 9.50 15.69
CA THR A 207 -0.60 9.04 17.08
C THR A 207 0.81 9.32 17.60
N ALA A 208 1.79 9.53 16.73
CA ALA A 208 3.18 9.80 17.08
C ALA A 208 3.43 11.28 17.39
N ALA A 209 4.40 11.53 18.28
CA ALA A 209 4.90 12.88 18.52
C ALA A 209 5.52 13.50 17.25
N SER A 210 6.17 12.71 16.39
CA SER A 210 6.69 13.17 15.10
C SER A 210 5.57 13.66 14.17
N PHE A 211 4.41 13.00 14.19
CA PHE A 211 3.23 13.45 13.45
C PHE A 211 2.72 14.80 13.99
N ASP A 212 2.55 14.92 15.31
CA ASP A 212 2.08 16.15 15.96
C ASP A 212 3.00 17.34 15.67
N ASN A 213 4.32 17.11 15.65
CA ASN A 213 5.31 18.15 15.36
C ASN A 213 5.26 18.63 13.90
N LEU A 214 4.66 17.85 13.01
CA LEU A 214 4.41 18.19 11.61
C LEU A 214 2.98 18.70 11.37
N ASN A 215 2.17 18.87 12.41
CA ASN A 215 0.85 19.47 12.32
C ASN A 215 0.88 20.95 12.76
N SER A 216 0.54 21.85 11.83
CA SER A 216 0.43 23.29 12.12
C SER A 216 -0.84 23.85 11.52
N GLY A 217 -1.74 24.37 12.37
CA GLY A 217 -2.98 25.00 11.92
C GLY A 217 -3.93 24.08 11.14
N GLY A 218 -3.92 22.77 11.43
CA GLY A 218 -4.73 21.78 10.72
C GLY A 218 -4.14 21.40 9.35
N GLN A 219 -2.86 21.67 9.13
CA GLN A 219 -2.11 21.32 7.93
C GLN A 219 -0.91 20.47 8.34
N PHE A 220 -0.76 19.32 7.69
CA PHE A 220 0.40 18.47 7.79
C PHE A 220 1.49 18.95 6.84
N GLN A 221 2.69 19.17 7.36
CA GLN A 221 3.82 19.82 6.69
C GLN A 221 5.07 18.93 6.63
N GLY A 222 4.88 17.60 6.59
CA GLY A 222 5.95 16.65 6.33
C GLY A 222 6.59 16.84 4.96
N ALA A 223 7.91 16.74 4.87
CA ALA A 223 8.68 17.07 3.67
C ALA A 223 8.38 16.12 2.50
N ALA A 224 8.28 14.81 2.74
CA ALA A 224 7.92 13.82 1.73
C ALA A 224 6.49 14.04 1.22
N SER A 225 5.54 14.28 2.13
CA SER A 225 4.14 14.57 1.79
C SER A 225 4.02 15.86 0.96
N VAL A 226 4.74 16.91 1.36
CA VAL A 226 4.78 18.19 0.64
C VAL A 226 5.45 18.04 -0.73
N ASN A 227 6.53 17.28 -0.83
CA ASN A 227 7.21 17.03 -2.11
C ASN A 227 6.30 16.28 -3.08
N LEU A 228 5.55 15.29 -2.59
CA LEU A 228 4.65 14.48 -3.40
C LEU A 228 3.43 15.27 -3.88
N THR A 229 2.84 16.11 -3.01
CA THR A 229 1.59 16.83 -3.30
C THR A 229 1.78 18.25 -3.83
N GLY A 230 2.97 18.83 -3.65
CA GLY A 230 3.29 20.22 -3.98
C GLY A 230 2.82 21.26 -2.95
N SER A 231 2.16 20.83 -1.86
CA SER A 231 1.69 21.71 -0.79
C SER A 231 1.55 20.97 0.55
N THR A 232 1.23 21.67 1.63
CA THR A 232 0.80 21.00 2.87
C THR A 232 -0.52 20.26 2.65
N VAL A 233 -0.78 19.24 3.47
CA VAL A 233 -1.96 18.39 3.36
C VAL A 233 -2.95 18.72 4.47
N ALA A 234 -4.20 18.99 4.12
CA ALA A 234 -5.21 19.35 5.10
C ALA A 234 -5.57 18.15 5.98
N LEU A 235 -5.65 18.38 7.29
CA LEU A 235 -6.13 17.40 8.26
C LEU A 235 -7.64 17.55 8.49
N ALA A 236 -8.28 16.46 8.89
CA ALA A 236 -9.62 16.48 9.43
C ALA A 236 -9.65 17.26 10.76
N THR A 237 -10.86 17.57 11.23
CA THR A 237 -11.04 18.37 12.46
C THR A 237 -10.54 17.70 13.72
N ASP A 238 -10.39 16.37 13.71
CA ASP A 238 -9.76 15.63 14.80
C ASP A 238 -8.24 15.82 14.85
N GLY A 239 -7.62 16.29 13.77
CA GLY A 239 -6.17 16.48 13.68
C GLY A 239 -5.37 15.19 13.51
N HIS A 240 -6.02 14.03 13.35
CA HIS A 240 -5.38 12.71 13.31
C HIS A 240 -5.61 11.95 12.00
N HIS A 241 -6.45 12.50 11.13
CA HIS A 241 -6.72 11.97 9.79
C HIS A 241 -6.49 13.04 8.72
N TRP A 242 -6.33 12.62 7.48
CA TRP A 242 -6.51 13.56 6.36
C TRP A 242 -7.93 14.09 6.30
N ALA A 243 -8.08 15.30 5.77
CA ALA A 243 -9.39 15.86 5.49
C ALA A 243 -10.22 14.91 4.59
N THR A 244 -11.54 14.95 4.76
CA THR A 244 -12.45 14.13 3.93
C THR A 244 -12.28 14.52 2.46
N GLY A 245 -12.13 13.52 1.60
CA GLY A 245 -11.96 13.73 0.16
C GLY A 245 -10.52 13.93 -0.29
N THR A 246 -9.53 13.87 0.62
CA THR A 246 -8.11 13.89 0.24
C THR A 246 -7.79 12.73 -0.71
N THR A 247 -7.20 13.06 -1.86
CA THR A 247 -6.72 12.10 -2.86
C THR A 247 -5.20 12.09 -2.93
N SER A 248 -4.64 11.01 -3.48
CA SER A 248 -3.19 10.85 -3.58
C SER A 248 -2.68 10.99 -5.02
N PRO A 249 -1.64 11.81 -5.27
CA PRO A 249 -0.79 11.67 -6.45
C PRO A 249 0.04 10.36 -6.39
N PRO A 250 0.77 9.98 -7.46
CA PRO A 250 0.93 10.65 -8.76
C PRO A 250 -0.07 10.20 -9.84
N TYR A 251 -1.07 9.39 -9.47
CA TYR A 251 -2.06 8.84 -10.41
C TYR A 251 -2.76 9.92 -11.26
N ASP A 252 -3.00 9.60 -12.53
CA ASP A 252 -3.80 10.43 -13.43
C ASP A 252 -5.27 10.55 -12.99
N VAL A 253 -5.78 9.49 -12.35
CA VAL A 253 -7.04 9.52 -11.61
C VAL A 253 -6.74 9.22 -10.13
N PRO A 254 -6.49 10.27 -9.32
CA PRO A 254 -6.11 10.12 -7.92
C PRO A 254 -7.11 9.30 -7.09
N PRO A 255 -6.70 8.18 -6.47
CA PRO A 255 -7.53 7.48 -5.50
C PRO A 255 -7.71 8.33 -4.24
N LEU A 256 -8.81 8.10 -3.52
CA LEU A 256 -8.95 8.61 -2.16
C LEU A 256 -7.91 7.93 -1.26
N SER A 257 -7.27 8.70 -0.39
CA SER A 257 -6.36 8.16 0.61
C SER A 257 -7.11 7.26 1.62
N ALA A 258 -6.44 6.18 2.05
CA ALA A 258 -6.95 5.31 3.11
C ALA A 258 -7.13 6.04 4.44
N LEU A 259 -6.33 7.07 4.72
CA LEU A 259 -6.22 7.72 6.04
C LEU A 259 -7.14 8.94 6.22
N THR A 260 -8.23 9.01 5.44
CA THR A 260 -9.36 9.92 5.73
C THR A 260 -10.29 9.28 6.79
N PRO A 261 -11.04 10.05 7.59
CA PRO A 261 -11.93 9.49 8.63
C PRO A 261 -13.21 8.87 8.07
N SER A 262 -13.33 8.74 6.74
CA SER A 262 -14.58 8.38 6.06
C SER A 262 -14.47 7.03 5.36
N LEU A 263 -15.42 6.15 5.68
CA LEU A 263 -15.56 4.85 5.05
C LEU A 263 -16.73 4.84 4.07
N VAL A 264 -16.55 4.19 2.93
CA VAL A 264 -17.62 3.95 1.96
C VAL A 264 -17.86 2.44 1.89
N LEU A 265 -19.04 2.00 2.32
CA LEU A 265 -19.41 0.58 2.28
C LEU A 265 -19.39 0.03 0.86
N GLY A 266 -19.00 -1.24 0.71
CA GLY A 266 -18.86 -1.91 -0.59
C GLY A 266 -17.75 -1.34 -1.47
N ARG A 267 -16.75 -0.66 -0.88
CA ARG A 267 -15.57 -0.19 -1.60
C ARG A 267 -14.31 -0.52 -0.82
N ARG A 268 -13.31 -1.01 -1.55
CA ARG A 268 -11.94 -1.15 -1.06
C ARG A 268 -11.20 0.17 -1.20
N ARG A 269 -10.37 0.50 -0.21
CA ARG A 269 -9.40 1.58 -0.22
C ARG A 269 -8.09 1.07 0.36
N LEU A 270 -7.00 1.36 -0.34
CA LEU A 270 -5.66 0.90 -0.01
C LEU A 270 -4.81 2.07 0.47
N LEU A 271 -3.73 1.80 1.19
CA LEU A 271 -2.72 2.82 1.44
C LEU A 271 -2.23 3.38 0.12
N THR A 272 -2.17 4.70 0.04
CA THR A 272 -1.77 5.44 -1.15
C THR A 272 -0.35 5.99 -0.97
N PRO A 273 0.31 6.44 -2.04
CA PRO A 273 1.61 7.10 -1.95
C PRO A 273 1.68 8.25 -0.95
N LEU A 274 0.60 9.03 -0.80
CA LEU A 274 0.50 10.07 0.23
C LEU A 274 0.52 9.48 1.65
N ASP A 275 -0.12 8.34 1.87
CA ASP A 275 -0.14 7.67 3.17
C ASP A 275 1.26 7.18 3.56
N TYR A 276 1.98 6.60 2.59
CA TYR A 276 3.37 6.19 2.75
C TYR A 276 4.33 7.36 2.91
N ALA A 277 4.14 8.46 2.17
CA ALA A 277 4.93 9.67 2.32
C ALA A 277 4.80 10.25 3.73
N ALA A 278 3.60 10.22 4.31
CA ALA A 278 3.41 10.64 5.69
C ALA A 278 4.12 9.72 6.67
N LEU A 279 4.09 8.39 6.49
CA LEU A 279 4.86 7.46 7.33
C LEU A 279 6.37 7.72 7.23
N ALA A 280 6.88 8.03 6.03
CA ALA A 280 8.27 8.44 5.86
C ALA A 280 8.60 9.76 6.59
N ASP A 281 7.66 10.70 6.62
CA ASP A 281 7.78 11.94 7.39
C ASP A 281 7.81 11.71 8.91
N LEU A 282 7.33 10.55 9.39
CA LEU A 282 7.32 10.21 10.82
C LEU A 282 8.63 9.60 11.31
N GLY A 283 9.53 9.22 10.40
CA GLY A 283 10.80 8.56 10.70
C GLY A 283 11.03 7.24 9.96
N TRP A 284 9.96 6.58 9.48
CA TRP A 284 10.09 5.26 8.86
C TRP A 284 10.89 5.31 7.54
N GLU A 285 11.79 4.36 7.34
CA GLU A 285 12.52 4.19 6.08
C GLU A 285 11.66 3.46 5.03
N VAL A 286 10.66 4.17 4.51
CA VAL A 286 9.71 3.67 3.51
C VAL A 286 10.36 3.58 2.11
N PRO A 287 10.28 2.43 1.42
CA PRO A 287 10.78 2.31 0.04
C PRO A 287 10.11 3.29 -0.93
N THR A 288 10.90 3.88 -1.82
CA THR A 288 10.39 4.84 -2.82
C THR A 288 9.36 4.22 -3.77
N LYS A 289 9.38 2.90 -3.97
CA LYS A 289 8.36 2.17 -4.76
C LYS A 289 6.94 2.36 -4.18
N LEU A 290 6.81 2.47 -2.85
CA LEU A 290 5.53 2.73 -2.18
C LEU A 290 5.11 4.21 -2.21
N ILE A 291 6.02 5.13 -2.52
CA ILE A 291 5.75 6.58 -2.66
C ILE A 291 5.54 6.96 -4.15
N ASN A 292 5.83 6.05 -5.08
CA ASN A 292 5.59 6.21 -6.51
C ASN A 292 4.27 5.56 -6.93
N LEU A 293 4.05 5.40 -8.25
CA LEU A 293 2.90 4.68 -8.77
C LEU A 293 2.96 3.21 -8.34
N HIS A 294 1.99 2.75 -7.54
CA HIS A 294 1.98 1.36 -7.07
C HIS A 294 1.77 0.39 -8.23
N GLY A 295 2.53 -0.71 -8.25
CA GLY A 295 2.44 -1.74 -9.29
C GLY A 295 3.16 -1.41 -10.58
N ASP A 296 3.74 -0.21 -10.72
CA ASP A 296 4.67 0.19 -11.79
C ASP A 296 6.05 -0.38 -11.45
N ILE A 297 6.24 -1.65 -11.83
CA ILE A 297 7.38 -2.49 -11.46
C ILE A 297 8.61 -2.10 -12.28
N ASP A 298 8.43 -1.81 -13.57
CA ASP A 298 9.53 -1.41 -14.46
C ASP A 298 9.81 0.11 -14.48
N ALA A 299 9.00 0.89 -13.75
CA ALA A 299 9.15 2.31 -13.50
C ALA A 299 9.06 3.17 -14.77
N ASP A 300 8.25 2.75 -15.75
CA ASP A 300 8.02 3.50 -16.99
C ASP A 300 6.82 4.45 -16.93
N GLY A 301 6.12 4.50 -15.79
CA GLY A 301 5.08 5.47 -15.47
C GLY A 301 3.66 4.99 -15.70
N ASP A 302 3.46 3.74 -16.10
CA ASP A 302 2.16 3.08 -16.14
C ASP A 302 2.18 1.69 -15.48
N VAL A 303 1.00 1.09 -15.31
CA VAL A 303 0.83 -0.25 -14.72
C VAL A 303 0.17 -1.14 -15.76
N ASP A 304 0.98 -1.90 -16.49
CA ASP A 304 0.56 -2.62 -17.68
C ASP A 304 1.08 -4.08 -17.76
N GLY A 305 1.03 -4.69 -18.95
CA GLY A 305 1.49 -6.07 -19.13
C GLY A 305 3.00 -6.27 -19.03
N ARG A 306 3.81 -5.22 -19.12
CA ARG A 306 5.27 -5.23 -18.98
C ARG A 306 5.65 -5.39 -17.52
N ASP A 307 4.96 -4.70 -16.61
CA ASP A 307 5.11 -4.91 -15.17
C ASP A 307 4.84 -6.35 -14.78
N PHE A 308 3.71 -6.89 -15.25
CA PHE A 308 3.37 -8.29 -15.00
C PHE A 308 4.44 -9.24 -15.54
N LEU A 309 5.00 -8.96 -16.71
CA LEU A 309 6.06 -9.77 -17.30
C LEU A 309 7.37 -9.66 -16.51
N SER A 310 7.68 -8.49 -15.95
CA SER A 310 8.82 -8.25 -15.07
C SER A 310 8.68 -9.05 -13.77
N TRP A 311 7.51 -8.99 -13.12
CA TRP A 311 7.18 -9.84 -11.97
C TRP A 311 7.29 -11.34 -12.30
N GLN A 312 6.61 -11.79 -13.36
CA GLN A 312 6.55 -13.21 -13.73
C GLN A 312 7.94 -13.82 -13.97
N ARG A 313 8.88 -13.05 -14.52
CA ARG A 313 10.25 -13.51 -14.79
C ARG A 313 11.11 -13.61 -13.54
N MET A 314 10.74 -12.87 -12.49
CA MET A 314 11.52 -12.75 -11.26
C MET A 314 10.85 -13.42 -10.06
N GLN A 315 9.66 -14.02 -10.23
CA GLN A 315 8.92 -14.67 -9.15
C GLN A 315 9.79 -15.62 -8.31
N GLY A 316 9.80 -15.38 -7.00
CA GLY A 316 10.58 -16.14 -6.01
C GLY A 316 12.03 -15.69 -5.85
N ASN A 317 12.49 -14.66 -6.58
CA ASN A 317 13.82 -14.08 -6.36
C ASN A 317 13.82 -13.21 -5.10
N THR A 318 14.97 -13.14 -4.42
CA THR A 318 15.21 -12.27 -3.27
C THR A 318 16.55 -11.55 -3.41
N GLY A 319 16.69 -10.37 -2.80
CA GLY A 319 17.93 -9.58 -2.79
C GLY A 319 17.75 -8.11 -3.20
N ILE A 320 18.87 -7.39 -3.34
CA ILE A 320 18.88 -5.96 -3.65
C ILE A 320 18.72 -5.74 -5.17
N GLY A 321 17.85 -4.81 -5.55
CA GLY A 321 17.73 -4.34 -6.94
C GLY A 321 16.94 -5.30 -7.84
N LEU A 322 15.85 -5.88 -7.33
CA LEU A 322 15.01 -6.80 -8.07
C LEU A 322 14.15 -6.05 -9.10
N LEU A 323 14.16 -6.55 -10.33
CA LEU A 323 13.40 -5.96 -11.45
C LEU A 323 11.92 -6.39 -11.47
N GLY A 324 11.47 -7.25 -10.56
CA GLY A 324 10.09 -7.77 -10.53
C GLY A 324 9.30 -7.42 -9.28
N GLU A 325 9.85 -6.54 -8.45
CA GLU A 325 9.36 -6.15 -7.14
C GLU A 325 8.53 -4.85 -7.25
N ALA A 326 7.37 -4.81 -6.62
CA ALA A 326 6.45 -3.68 -6.64
C ALA A 326 6.47 -2.88 -5.32
N ASP A 327 6.87 -3.48 -4.21
CA ASP A 327 6.75 -2.87 -2.88
C ASP A 327 8.08 -2.46 -2.22
N GLY A 328 9.22 -2.96 -2.70
CA GLY A 328 10.53 -2.66 -2.10
C GLY A 328 10.93 -3.59 -0.96
N SER A 329 10.25 -4.73 -0.77
CA SER A 329 10.49 -5.73 0.29
C SER A 329 11.79 -6.53 0.16
N LEU A 330 12.50 -6.42 -0.97
CA LEU A 330 13.62 -7.24 -1.41
C LEU A 330 13.24 -8.69 -1.71
N GLU A 331 11.95 -8.97 -1.92
CA GLU A 331 11.40 -10.24 -2.39
C GLU A 331 10.51 -9.98 -3.62
N VAL A 332 10.39 -10.99 -4.49
CA VAL A 332 9.38 -10.97 -5.56
C VAL A 332 8.36 -12.06 -5.29
N ASP A 333 7.20 -11.69 -4.78
CA ASP A 333 6.19 -12.61 -4.25
C ASP A 333 4.76 -12.30 -4.72
N ASP A 334 3.76 -12.89 -4.07
CA ASP A 334 2.35 -12.73 -4.44
C ASP A 334 1.77 -11.37 -4.02
N TYR A 335 2.40 -10.65 -3.09
CA TYR A 335 2.01 -9.29 -2.71
C TYR A 335 2.33 -8.29 -3.83
N ASP A 336 3.47 -8.46 -4.51
CA ASP A 336 3.82 -7.67 -5.70
C ASP A 336 2.79 -7.85 -6.81
N LEU A 337 2.40 -9.10 -7.07
CA LEU A 337 1.36 -9.41 -8.05
C LEU A 337 0.04 -8.75 -7.66
N TRP A 338 -0.31 -8.79 -6.38
CA TRP A 338 -1.53 -8.18 -5.89
C TRP A 338 -1.53 -6.66 -6.09
N LEU A 339 -0.41 -5.98 -5.80
CA LEU A 339 -0.25 -4.54 -6.08
C LEU A 339 -0.47 -4.25 -7.55
N TRP A 340 0.19 -4.99 -8.44
CA TRP A 340 -0.03 -4.87 -9.89
C TRP A 340 -1.51 -5.08 -10.26
N GLN A 341 -2.16 -6.14 -9.77
CA GLN A 341 -3.57 -6.43 -10.08
C GLN A 341 -4.50 -5.31 -9.63
N THR A 342 -4.25 -4.72 -8.46
CA THR A 342 -5.06 -3.64 -7.91
C THR A 342 -4.83 -2.29 -8.59
N SER A 343 -3.66 -2.09 -9.19
CA SER A 343 -3.28 -0.85 -9.86
C SER A 343 -3.35 -0.91 -11.38
N PHE A 344 -3.62 -2.08 -11.98
CA PHE A 344 -3.59 -2.27 -13.43
C PHE A 344 -4.38 -1.22 -14.21
N GLY A 345 -3.74 -0.61 -15.20
CA GLY A 345 -4.28 0.49 -16.00
C GLY A 345 -4.15 1.88 -15.36
N SER A 346 -3.53 1.98 -14.18
CA SER A 346 -3.11 3.26 -13.62
C SER A 346 -1.88 3.78 -14.36
N GLN A 347 -1.72 5.10 -14.37
CA GLN A 347 -0.59 5.79 -14.98
C GLN A 347 -0.36 7.11 -14.24
N ILE A 348 0.84 7.68 -14.36
CA ILE A 348 1.12 9.03 -13.85
C ILE A 348 0.53 10.10 -14.78
N SER A 349 0.03 11.21 -14.23
CA SER A 349 -0.26 12.39 -15.05
C SER A 349 1.04 13.03 -15.54
N LEU A 350 1.47 12.73 -16.76
CA LEU A 350 2.53 13.50 -17.42
C LEU A 350 1.98 14.88 -17.82
N THR A 351 2.31 15.91 -17.04
CA THR A 351 2.22 17.29 -17.52
C THR A 351 3.40 17.57 -18.44
N GLU A 352 3.34 17.10 -19.67
CA GLU A 352 4.26 17.57 -20.71
C GLU A 352 4.01 19.06 -20.96
N PRO A 353 4.99 19.96 -20.75
CA PRO A 353 4.93 21.25 -21.39
C PRO A 353 5.08 21.00 -22.89
N PHE A 354 3.97 20.92 -23.63
CA PHE A 354 4.00 21.01 -25.08
C PHE A 354 4.56 22.39 -25.45
N SER A 355 5.89 22.52 -25.52
CA SER A 355 6.51 23.55 -26.32
C SER A 355 6.23 23.16 -27.75
N ALA A 356 5.22 23.79 -28.36
CA ALA A 356 5.03 23.70 -29.80
C ALA A 356 6.36 24.08 -30.46
N VAL A 357 7.05 23.11 -31.05
CA VAL A 357 8.22 23.36 -31.88
C VAL A 357 7.75 24.27 -33.01
N PRO A 358 8.23 25.52 -33.13
CA PRO A 358 7.84 26.36 -34.25
C PRO A 358 8.30 25.68 -35.53
N GLU A 359 7.37 25.38 -36.44
CA GLU A 359 7.73 24.84 -37.74
C GLU A 359 8.68 25.82 -38.43
N PRO A 360 9.81 25.36 -39.02
CA PRO A 360 10.65 26.24 -39.81
C PRO A 360 9.82 26.77 -40.97
N ALA A 361 9.73 28.10 -41.10
CA ALA A 361 9.05 28.80 -42.19
C ALA A 361 9.78 28.60 -43.53
N ALA A 362 9.81 27.37 -44.02
CA ALA A 362 10.60 26.95 -45.17
C ALA A 362 9.72 26.51 -46.34
N PHE A 363 8.73 27.30 -46.76
CA PHE A 363 8.12 27.16 -48.10
C PHE A 363 7.51 28.47 -48.62
N LEU A 364 8.33 29.49 -48.88
CA LEU A 364 7.96 30.63 -49.75
C LEU A 364 9.09 31.08 -50.69
N SER A 365 9.89 30.14 -51.20
CA SER A 365 10.89 30.46 -52.23
C SER A 365 11.00 29.32 -53.22
N GLY A 366 10.20 29.35 -54.29
CA GLY A 366 10.34 28.36 -55.34
C GLY A 366 9.25 28.30 -56.42
N TRP A 367 8.45 29.34 -56.65
CA TRP A 367 7.49 29.35 -57.78
C TRP A 367 7.44 30.72 -58.46
N PHE A 368 8.55 31.13 -59.08
CA PHE A 368 8.54 32.08 -60.19
C PHE A 368 9.61 31.65 -61.20
N GLY A 369 9.26 30.74 -62.09
CA GLY A 369 10.22 30.29 -63.10
C GLY A 369 9.77 29.20 -64.06
N ALA A 370 8.49 29.10 -64.42
CA ALA A 370 8.08 28.24 -65.53
C ALA A 370 6.64 28.51 -65.99
N LEU A 371 6.35 29.65 -66.62
CA LEU A 371 5.16 29.76 -67.49
C LEU A 371 5.22 30.99 -68.42
N MET A 372 6.06 30.94 -69.46
CA MET A 372 5.81 31.68 -70.70
C MET A 372 6.40 30.91 -71.88
N LEU A 373 5.79 29.76 -72.18
CA LEU A 373 5.82 29.18 -73.51
C LEU A 373 4.40 28.77 -73.87
N LEU A 374 3.98 29.22 -75.06
CA LEU A 374 2.83 28.81 -75.86
C LEU A 374 1.53 29.59 -75.63
N GLY A 375 1.18 30.46 -76.59
CA GLY A 375 -0.21 30.90 -76.72
C GLY A 375 -0.51 32.13 -77.57
N SER A 376 0.06 32.30 -78.77
CA SER A 376 -0.63 33.16 -79.77
C SER A 376 -0.31 32.78 -81.21
N ARG A 377 -1.15 31.89 -81.76
CA ARG A 377 -1.48 31.86 -83.19
C ARG A 377 -2.98 32.09 -83.33
N SER A 378 -3.37 33.26 -83.80
CA SER A 378 -4.56 33.40 -84.65
C SER A 378 -4.47 34.67 -85.50
N THR A 379 -4.47 34.40 -86.80
CA THR A 379 -4.59 35.20 -88.03
C THR A 379 -5.52 36.41 -88.05
N SER A 380 -5.15 37.38 -88.92
CA SER A 380 -5.93 38.33 -89.76
C SER A 380 -5.33 39.76 -89.60
N TYR A 381 -5.10 40.64 -90.59
CA TYR A 381 -5.48 40.79 -92.01
C TYR A 381 -4.72 42.03 -92.60
N ARG A 382 -4.09 41.87 -93.80
CA ARG A 382 -3.80 42.83 -94.93
C ARG A 382 -3.30 44.30 -94.69
N PRO A 383 -2.87 45.05 -95.75
CA PRO A 383 -1.85 44.83 -96.79
C PRO A 383 -0.95 46.10 -97.04
N ARG A 384 0.15 46.02 -97.81
CA ARG A 384 0.55 47.01 -98.86
C ARG A 384 1.96 46.77 -99.46
N ARG A 385 1.96 46.56 -100.79
CA ARG A 385 2.75 47.16 -101.89
C ARG A 385 4.29 47.29 -101.86
N SER A 386 4.81 47.28 -103.10
CA SER A 386 6.12 47.66 -103.67
C SER A 386 7.29 46.70 -103.38
N LEU A 387 8.05 46.22 -104.36
CA LEU A 387 8.24 46.53 -105.80
C LEU A 387 8.51 45.23 -106.56
#